data_AF-A0A7J4RBU2-F1
#
_entry.id   AF-A0A7J4RBU2-F1
#
_cell.length_a   1.000
_cell.length_b   1.000
_cell.length_c   1.000
_cell.angle_alpha   90.00
_cell.angle_beta   90.00
_cell.angle_gamma   90.00
#
_symmetry.space_group_name_H-M   'P 1'
#
loop_
_entity.id
_entity.type
_entity.pdbx_description
1 polymer ?
#
loop_
_entity_poly.entity_id
_entity_poly.type
_entity_poly.pdbx_seq_one_letter_code
_entity_poly.pdbx_strand_id
1 'polypeptide(L)'
;MDDDLVRAYALEAQKAMEEEANRRIAEETNPEEEERLKNTRIADVVETEHLVPVLLSRLGPVRAALDGHGGGIAVSRWERASTGFNLVLDLTGACLSCGAAPGTLEGVRNDLENDSEVNQVQFSSSLLDTFDELGREFILAHGNVEFVDVSTGN
;
A
#
# COMPACT_ATOMS: atom_id res chain seq x y z
N MET A 1 -14.88 19.07 -26.14
CA MET A 1 -15.30 17.87 -26.89
C MET A 1 -14.20 16.82 -26.89
N ASP A 2 -12.92 17.19 -27.07
CA ASP A 2 -11.81 16.24 -26.93
C ASP A 2 -11.54 15.79 -25.48
N ASP A 3 -11.68 16.69 -24.49
CA ASP A 3 -11.47 16.36 -23.07
C ASP A 3 -12.43 15.29 -22.52
N ASP A 4 -13.66 15.23 -23.05
CA ASP A 4 -14.65 14.24 -22.63
C ASP A 4 -14.32 12.84 -23.15
N LEU A 5 -13.75 12.74 -24.36
CA LEU A 5 -13.29 11.48 -24.94
C LEU A 5 -12.04 10.96 -24.24
N VAL A 6 -11.07 11.84 -23.96
CA VAL A 6 -9.86 11.50 -23.21
C VAL A 6 -10.22 10.97 -21.82
N ARG A 7 -11.15 11.65 -21.12
CA ARG A 7 -11.63 11.21 -19.82
C ARG A 7 -12.37 9.87 -19.88
N ALA A 8 -13.25 9.67 -20.86
CA ALA A 8 -13.96 8.41 -21.02
C ALA A 8 -12.99 7.25 -21.27
N TYR A 9 -11.99 7.45 -22.13
CA TYR A 9 -10.95 6.46 -22.39
C TYR A 9 -10.12 6.14 -21.14
N ALA A 10 -9.71 7.16 -20.38
CA ALA A 10 -8.96 6.96 -19.14
C ALA A 10 -9.76 6.15 -18.11
N LEU A 11 -11.06 6.42 -17.97
CA LEU A 11 -11.94 5.66 -17.08
C LEU A 11 -12.11 4.21 -17.53
N GLU A 12 -12.26 3.97 -18.83
CA GLU A 12 -12.38 2.62 -19.39
C GLU A 12 -11.07 1.83 -19.19
N ALA A 13 -9.92 2.46 -19.45
CA ALA A 13 -8.62 1.87 -19.19
C ALA A 13 -8.42 1.55 -17.70
N GLN A 14 -8.78 2.47 -16.80
CA GLN A 14 -8.70 2.25 -15.36
C GLN A 14 -9.55 1.05 -14.91
N LYS A 15 -10.79 0.97 -15.41
CA LYS A 15 -11.69 -0.13 -15.11
C LYS A 15 -11.14 -1.47 -15.61
N ALA A 16 -10.60 -1.53 -16.82
CA ALA A 16 -10.01 -2.75 -17.36
C ALA A 16 -8.77 -3.19 -16.56
N MET A 17 -7.94 -2.24 -16.11
CA MET A 17 -6.78 -2.53 -15.25
C MET A 17 -7.21 -3.05 -13.88
N GLU A 18 -8.24 -2.45 -13.29
CA GLU A 18 -8.80 -2.89 -12.00
C GLU A 18 -9.42 -4.30 -12.08
N GLU A 19 -10.17 -4.61 -13.14
CA GLU A 19 -10.73 -5.95 -13.38
C GLU A 19 -9.62 -7.01 -13.50
N GLU A 20 -8.54 -6.71 -14.23
CA GLU A 20 -7.38 -7.59 -14.38
C GLU A 20 -6.63 -7.77 -13.04
N ALA A 21 -6.42 -6.70 -12.28
CA ALA A 21 -5.76 -6.76 -10.98
C ALA A 21 -6.55 -7.61 -9.98
N ASN A 22 -7.87 -7.40 -9.92
CA ASN A 22 -8.76 -8.18 -9.06
C ASN A 22 -8.79 -9.65 -9.45
N ARG A 23 -8.74 -9.97 -10.76
CA ARG A 23 -8.65 -11.36 -11.22
C ARG A 23 -7.36 -12.03 -10.73
N ARG A 24 -6.21 -11.36 -10.85
CA ARG A 24 -4.91 -11.90 -10.40
C ARG A 24 -4.89 -12.17 -8.90
N ILE A 25 -5.39 -11.21 -8.10
CA ILE A 25 -5.50 -11.40 -6.64
C ILE A 25 -6.38 -12.62 -6.34
N ALA A 26 -7.52 -12.77 -7.01
CA ALA A 26 -8.42 -13.91 -6.80
C ALA A 26 -7.82 -15.27 -7.24
N GLU A 27 -6.93 -15.28 -8.23
CA GLU A 27 -6.22 -16.49 -8.69
C GLU A 27 -5.10 -16.91 -7.72
N GLU A 28 -4.49 -15.95 -7.02
CA GLU A 28 -3.33 -16.18 -6.13
C GLU A 28 -3.71 -16.32 -4.64
N THR A 29 -4.95 -15.95 -4.27
CA THR A 29 -5.42 -15.97 -2.88
C THR A 29 -6.48 -17.05 -2.63
N ASN A 30 -6.56 -17.51 -1.39
CA ASN A 30 -7.67 -18.37 -0.96
C ASN A 30 -8.87 -17.48 -0.56
N PRO A 31 -10.04 -17.61 -1.21
CA PRO A 31 -11.21 -16.77 -0.93
C PRO A 31 -11.68 -16.81 0.53
N GLU A 32 -11.65 -17.98 1.18
CA GLU A 32 -12.10 -18.14 2.57
C GLU A 32 -11.14 -17.42 3.54
N GLU A 33 -9.84 -17.52 3.27
CA GLU A 33 -8.81 -16.85 4.06
C GLU A 33 -8.85 -15.34 3.82
N GLU A 34 -9.06 -14.91 2.58
CA GLU A 34 -9.19 -13.50 2.22
C GLU A 34 -10.40 -12.86 2.91
N GLU A 35 -11.56 -13.54 2.92
CA GLU A 35 -12.74 -13.08 3.65
C GLU A 35 -12.47 -13.04 5.17
N ARG A 36 -11.78 -14.03 5.72
CA ARG A 36 -11.38 -14.04 7.14
C ARG A 36 -10.49 -12.84 7.47
N LEU A 37 -9.46 -12.58 6.66
CA LEU A 37 -8.51 -11.47 6.86
C LEU A 37 -9.23 -10.11 6.72
N LYS A 38 -10.12 -9.96 5.74
CA LYS A 38 -10.96 -8.76 5.54
C LYS A 38 -11.86 -8.44 6.72
N ASN A 39 -12.36 -9.47 7.40
CA ASN A 39 -13.21 -9.30 8.58
C ASN A 39 -12.43 -9.29 9.91
N THR A 40 -11.12 -9.54 9.88
CA THR A 40 -10.27 -9.48 11.08
C THR A 40 -9.95 -8.03 11.40
N ARG A 41 -10.23 -7.60 12.64
CA ARG A 41 -9.93 -6.23 13.08
C ARG A 41 -8.44 -6.02 13.28
N ILE A 42 -7.94 -4.86 12.87
CA ILE A 42 -6.51 -4.50 13.05
C ILE A 42 -6.17 -4.51 14.55
N ALA A 43 -7.07 -4.01 15.40
CA ALA A 43 -6.87 -3.98 16.84
C ALA A 43 -6.64 -5.36 17.48
N ASP A 44 -7.18 -6.43 16.89
CA ASP A 44 -7.06 -7.79 17.43
C ASP A 44 -5.72 -8.46 17.05
N VAL A 45 -5.03 -7.95 16.03
CA VAL A 45 -3.83 -8.59 15.45
C VAL A 45 -2.59 -7.70 15.40
N VAL A 46 -2.67 -6.44 15.84
CA VAL A 46 -1.59 -5.44 15.69
C VAL A 46 -0.26 -5.84 16.34
N GLU A 47 -0.29 -6.71 17.35
CA GLU A 47 0.90 -7.26 18.03
C GLU A 47 1.29 -8.67 17.56
N THR A 48 0.71 -9.14 16.45
CA THR A 48 0.87 -10.51 15.96
C THR A 48 1.42 -10.54 14.54
N GLU A 49 1.86 -11.72 14.10
CA GLU A 49 2.28 -11.96 12.71
C GLU A 49 1.15 -11.78 11.69
N HIS A 50 -0.12 -11.73 12.12
CA HIS A 50 -1.26 -11.55 11.24
C HIS A 50 -1.53 -10.10 10.84
N LEU A 51 -0.84 -9.10 11.42
CA LEU A 51 -1.06 -7.70 11.05
C LEU A 51 -0.81 -7.46 9.56
N VAL A 52 0.35 -7.87 9.04
CA VAL A 52 0.69 -7.65 7.62
C VAL A 52 -0.30 -8.33 6.67
N PRO A 53 -0.66 -9.63 6.84
CA PRO A 53 -1.72 -10.27 6.05
C PRO A 53 -3.06 -9.52 6.09
N VAL A 54 -3.47 -9.01 7.26
CA VAL A 54 -4.71 -8.24 7.40
C VAL A 54 -4.62 -6.93 6.62
N LEU A 55 -3.53 -6.18 6.73
CA LEU A 55 -3.33 -4.94 5.96
C LEU A 55 -3.30 -5.20 4.45
N LEU A 56 -2.61 -6.25 3.99
CA LEU A 56 -2.59 -6.64 2.58
C LEU A 56 -3.99 -6.96 2.05
N SER A 57 -4.86 -7.58 2.85
CA SER A 57 -6.25 -7.87 2.45
C SER A 57 -7.13 -6.61 2.28
N ARG A 58 -6.69 -5.45 2.77
CA ARG A 58 -7.37 -4.16 2.57
C ARG A 58 -6.98 -3.47 1.27
N LEU A 59 -5.85 -3.87 0.68
CA LEU A 59 -5.35 -3.28 -0.55
C LEU A 59 -6.18 -3.73 -1.75
N GLY A 60 -6.48 -2.79 -2.63
CA GLY A 60 -7.16 -3.02 -3.90
C GLY A 60 -6.17 -3.37 -5.02
N PRO A 61 -6.29 -2.76 -6.21
CA PRO A 61 -5.43 -3.09 -7.36
C PRO A 61 -3.93 -2.98 -7.10
N VAL A 62 -3.51 -2.13 -6.15
CA VAL A 62 -2.10 -1.95 -5.78
C VAL A 62 -1.49 -3.25 -5.24
N ARG A 63 -2.30 -4.12 -4.62
CA ARG A 63 -1.85 -5.43 -4.13
C ARG A 63 -1.31 -6.31 -5.26
N ALA A 64 -1.99 -6.35 -6.40
CA ALA A 64 -1.53 -7.14 -7.55
C ALA A 64 -0.14 -6.69 -8.05
N ALA A 65 0.18 -5.40 -7.89
CA ALA A 65 1.50 -4.86 -8.22
C ALA A 65 2.58 -5.22 -7.17
N LEU A 66 2.20 -5.41 -5.91
CA LEU A 66 3.09 -5.89 -4.84
C LEU A 66 3.35 -7.39 -5.02
N ASP A 67 2.29 -8.20 -5.14
CA ASP A 67 2.34 -9.65 -5.27
C ASP A 67 3.06 -10.07 -6.57
N GLY A 68 2.71 -9.44 -7.70
CA GLY A 68 3.23 -9.78 -9.04
C GLY A 68 4.72 -9.48 -9.26
N HIS A 69 5.34 -8.66 -8.41
CA HIS A 69 6.78 -8.40 -8.44
C HIS A 69 7.53 -9.16 -7.33
N GLY A 70 6.86 -9.92 -6.46
CA GLY A 70 7.49 -10.57 -5.31
C GLY A 70 7.93 -9.57 -4.25
N GLY A 71 7.14 -8.52 -4.04
CA GLY A 71 7.32 -7.57 -2.95
C GLY A 71 6.14 -7.59 -1.97
N GLY A 72 6.07 -6.57 -1.12
CA GLY A 72 5.04 -6.45 -0.10
C GLY A 72 5.24 -5.23 0.77
N ILE A 73 4.55 -5.20 1.91
CA ILE A 73 4.72 -4.18 2.94
C ILE A 73 5.29 -4.80 4.21
N ALA A 74 5.97 -3.99 5.00
CA ALA A 74 6.29 -4.27 6.40
C ALA A 74 5.76 -3.13 7.27
N VAL A 75 5.40 -3.43 8.52
CA VAL A 75 5.03 -2.40 9.50
C VAL A 75 6.26 -2.09 10.34
N SER A 76 6.86 -0.92 10.10
CA SER A 76 8.04 -0.47 10.85
C SER A 76 7.67 0.07 12.23
N ARG A 77 6.52 0.74 12.33
CA ARG A 77 5.96 1.23 13.58
C ARG A 77 4.45 1.35 13.45
N TRP A 78 3.76 1.20 14.56
CA TRP A 78 2.36 1.59 14.68
C TRP A 78 2.16 2.37 15.99
N GLU A 79 1.16 3.24 16.00
CA GLU A 79 0.73 3.96 17.20
C GLU A 79 -0.79 3.92 17.28
N ARG A 80 -1.32 3.57 18.45
CA ARG A 80 -2.75 3.59 18.70
C ARG A 80 -3.17 5.02 19.09
N ALA A 81 -3.87 5.69 18.19
CA ALA A 81 -4.51 6.97 18.46
C ALA A 81 -5.91 6.76 19.05
N SER A 82 -6.63 7.86 19.34
CA SER A 82 -7.96 7.81 19.96
C SER A 82 -9.03 7.12 19.11
N THR A 83 -8.91 7.16 17.78
CA THR A 83 -9.93 6.70 16.83
C THR A 83 -9.47 5.57 15.91
N GLY A 84 -8.21 5.16 15.97
CA GLY A 84 -7.62 4.21 15.02
C GLY A 84 -6.11 4.11 15.17
N PHE A 85 -5.45 3.55 14.16
CA PHE A 85 -4.01 3.34 14.12
C PHE A 85 -3.33 4.32 13.16
N ASN A 86 -2.20 4.86 13.59
CA ASN A 86 -1.23 5.50 12.73
C ASN A 86 -0.15 4.47 12.41
N LEU A 87 0.11 4.24 11.12
CA LEU A 87 1.04 3.21 10.66
C LEU A 87 2.22 3.87 9.95
N VAL A 88 3.43 3.39 10.26
CA VAL A 88 4.63 3.67 9.49
C VAL A 88 5.04 2.38 8.80
N LEU A 89 5.00 2.39 7.47
CA LEU A 89 5.25 1.23 6.64
C LEU A 89 6.62 1.29 5.98
N ASP A 90 7.16 0.12 5.64
CA ASP A 90 8.23 -0.05 4.68
C ASP A 90 7.74 -0.93 3.53
N LEU A 91 8.48 -0.95 2.43
CA LEU A 91 8.27 -1.91 1.35
C LEU A 91 9.29 -3.04 1.44
N THR A 92 8.90 -4.22 0.98
CA THR A 92 9.75 -5.41 1.00
C THR A 92 9.86 -6.05 -0.38
N GLY A 93 10.85 -6.95 -0.52
CA GLY A 93 11.07 -7.72 -1.74
C GLY A 93 11.45 -6.85 -2.94
N ALA A 94 11.04 -7.27 -4.15
CA ALA A 94 11.47 -6.58 -5.37
C ALA A 94 10.86 -5.18 -5.55
N CYS A 95 9.86 -4.80 -4.74
CA CYS A 95 9.31 -3.44 -4.72
C CYS A 95 10.36 -2.39 -4.34
N LEU A 96 11.41 -2.78 -3.61
CA LEU A 96 12.58 -1.94 -3.33
C LEU A 96 13.49 -1.77 -4.56
N SER A 97 13.64 -2.84 -5.35
CA SER A 97 14.61 -2.92 -6.45
C SER A 97 14.14 -2.30 -7.76
N CYS A 98 12.83 -2.19 -7.96
CA CYS A 98 12.25 -1.65 -9.20
C CYS A 98 11.94 -0.15 -9.13
N GLY A 99 12.23 0.54 -8.01
CA GLY A 99 11.75 1.90 -7.81
C GLY A 99 10.24 1.86 -7.58
N ALA A 100 9.78 1.68 -6.33
CA ALA A 100 8.35 1.67 -6.03
C ALA A 100 7.68 2.85 -6.74
N ALA A 101 6.81 2.59 -7.73
CA ALA A 101 6.24 3.68 -8.49
C ALA A 101 5.53 4.62 -7.51
N PRO A 102 5.62 5.95 -7.66
CA PRO A 102 4.91 6.91 -6.83
C PRO A 102 3.44 6.53 -6.56
N GLY A 103 2.75 6.03 -7.60
CA GLY A 103 1.37 5.56 -7.49
C GLY A 103 1.18 4.31 -6.62
N THR A 104 2.19 3.46 -6.43
CA THR A 104 2.12 2.32 -5.50
C THR A 104 2.11 2.79 -4.06
N LEU A 105 2.99 3.73 -3.69
CA LEU A 105 3.02 4.30 -2.33
C LEU A 105 1.72 5.03 -2.01
N GLU A 106 1.28 5.88 -2.94
CA GLU A 106 0.00 6.58 -2.83
C GLU A 106 -1.19 5.62 -2.77
N GLY A 107 -1.20 4.56 -3.59
CA GLY A 107 -2.24 3.55 -3.60
C GLY A 107 -2.34 2.80 -2.28
N VAL A 108 -1.19 2.35 -1.73
CA VAL A 108 -1.15 1.69 -0.41
C VAL A 108 -1.67 2.62 0.69
N ARG A 109 -1.24 3.89 0.70
CA ARG A 109 -1.74 4.87 1.67
C ARG A 109 -3.25 5.03 1.56
N ASN A 110 -3.75 5.31 0.36
CA ASN A 110 -5.16 5.59 0.12
C ASN A 110 -6.05 4.39 0.48
N ASP A 111 -5.66 3.17 0.10
CA ASP A 111 -6.44 1.96 0.40
C ASP A 111 -6.51 1.70 1.91
N LEU A 112 -5.40 1.86 2.62
CA LEU A 112 -5.35 1.65 4.06
C LEU A 112 -6.08 2.76 4.84
N GLU A 113 -5.90 4.04 4.48
CA GLU A 113 -6.60 5.17 5.12
C GLU A 113 -8.11 5.19 4.84
N ASN A 114 -8.60 4.38 3.88
CA ASN A 114 -10.03 4.12 3.69
C ASN A 114 -10.60 3.09 4.69
N ASP A 115 -9.76 2.34 5.41
CA ASP A 115 -10.20 1.45 6.49
C ASP A 115 -10.55 2.25 7.74
N SER A 116 -11.71 1.96 8.34
CA SER A 116 -12.20 2.64 9.54
C SER A 116 -11.30 2.55 10.77
N GLU A 117 -10.37 1.59 10.80
CA GLU A 117 -9.40 1.41 11.90
C GLU A 117 -8.07 2.13 11.64
N VAL A 118 -7.84 2.73 10.48
CA VAL A 118 -6.58 3.41 10.13
C VAL A 118 -6.83 4.91 9.99
N ASN A 119 -6.05 5.71 10.71
CA ASN A 119 -6.15 7.18 10.65
C ASN A 119 -5.11 7.79 9.70
N GLN A 120 -3.92 7.21 9.65
CA GLN A 120 -2.80 7.78 8.90
C GLN A 120 -1.81 6.68 8.51
N VAL A 121 -1.30 6.77 7.28
CA VAL A 121 -0.21 5.94 6.78
C VAL A 121 0.95 6.83 6.33
N GLN A 122 2.12 6.57 6.90
CA GLN A 122 3.41 7.17 6.55
C GLN A 122 4.38 6.07 6.13
N PHE A 123 5.49 6.45 5.49
CA PHE A 123 6.53 5.51 5.09
C PHE A 123 7.84 5.79 5.82
N SER A 124 8.59 4.74 6.10
CA SER A 124 9.92 4.87 6.69
C SER A 124 10.85 5.65 5.77
N SER A 125 11.57 6.64 6.30
CA SER A 125 12.61 7.33 5.53
C SER A 125 13.76 6.41 5.10
N SER A 126 13.96 5.27 5.78
CA SER A 126 14.93 4.24 5.36
C SER A 126 14.63 3.67 3.97
N LEU A 127 13.38 3.73 3.53
CA LEU A 127 12.99 3.35 2.17
C LEU A 127 13.69 4.23 1.12
N LEU A 128 13.96 5.49 1.44
CA LEU A 128 14.65 6.39 0.51
C LEU A 128 16.12 6.03 0.30
N ASP A 129 16.72 5.28 1.24
CA ASP A 129 18.12 4.86 1.17
C ASP A 129 18.33 3.71 0.17
N THR A 130 17.24 3.08 -0.30
CA THR A 130 17.31 2.01 -1.32
C THR A 130 17.35 2.55 -2.75
N PHE A 131 17.13 3.85 -2.94
CA PHE A 131 17.14 4.50 -4.25
C PHE A 131 18.44 5.28 -4.49
N ASP A 132 18.81 5.43 -5.76
CA ASP A 132 19.82 6.42 -6.13
C ASP A 132 19.26 7.85 -6.00
N GLU A 133 20.11 8.85 -6.24
CA GLU A 133 19.74 10.26 -6.08
C GLU A 133 18.52 10.65 -6.93
N LEU A 134 18.48 10.21 -8.20
CA LEU A 134 17.38 10.50 -9.11
C LEU A 134 16.09 9.80 -8.69
N GLY A 135 16.15 8.53 -8.30
CA GLY A 135 15.01 7.78 -7.79
C GLY A 135 14.45 8.42 -6.53
N ARG A 136 15.32 8.82 -5.60
CA ARG A 136 14.92 9.52 -4.37
C ARG A 136 14.21 10.84 -4.66
N GLU A 137 14.75 11.67 -5.54
CA GLU A 137 14.12 12.93 -5.94
C GLU A 137 12.75 12.69 -6.59
N PHE A 138 12.66 11.68 -7.46
CA PHE A 138 11.40 11.33 -8.13
C PHE A 138 10.32 10.89 -7.14
N ILE A 139 10.65 10.04 -6.16
CA ILE A 139 9.72 9.60 -5.13
C ILE A 139 9.27 10.75 -4.23
N LEU A 140 10.18 11.64 -3.83
CA LEU A 140 9.84 12.81 -3.02
C LEU A 140 8.95 13.80 -3.78
N ALA A 141 9.16 13.96 -5.09
CA ALA A 141 8.39 14.88 -5.92
C ALA A 141 7.01 14.34 -6.30
N HIS A 142 6.86 13.02 -6.47
CA HIS A 142 5.67 12.43 -7.08
C HIS A 142 4.94 11.42 -6.21
N GLY A 143 5.57 10.89 -5.14
CA GLY A 143 4.99 9.85 -4.29
C GLY A 143 3.76 10.29 -3.52
N ASN A 144 3.58 11.60 -3.35
CA ASN A 144 2.47 12.23 -2.62
C ASN A 144 2.29 11.69 -1.18
N VAL A 145 3.30 11.05 -0.59
CA VAL A 145 3.27 10.42 0.74
C VAL A 145 4.25 11.11 1.69
N GLU A 146 4.03 10.93 2.99
CA GLU A 146 4.93 11.43 4.03
C GLU A 146 5.95 10.37 4.44
N PHE A 147 7.23 10.78 4.52
CA PHE A 147 8.33 9.94 5.00
C PHE A 147 8.76 10.38 6.40
N VAL A 148 8.90 9.42 7.32
CA VAL A 148 9.28 9.69 8.71
C VAL A 148 10.41 8.79 9.16
N ASP A 149 11.26 9.33 10.05
CA ASP A 149 12.33 8.56 10.67
C ASP A 149 11.77 7.63 11.76
N VAL A 150 12.08 6.35 11.65
CA VAL A 150 11.63 5.32 12.62
C VAL A 150 12.65 5.14 13.75
N SER A 151 13.85 5.72 13.63
CA SER A 151 14.90 5.70 14.65
C SER A 151 14.53 6.45 15.92
N THR A 152 13.55 7.35 15.84
CA THR A 152 13.15 8.22 16.95
C THR A 152 11.95 7.61 17.70
N GLY A 153 12.23 6.60 18.52
CA GLY A 153 11.28 5.98 19.44
C GLY A 153 12.01 5.30 20.60
N ASN A 154 12.31 6.07 21.65
CA ASN A 154 12.63 5.56 22.99
C ASN A 154 11.38 5.58 23.85
#